data_AF-A0A183KWM9-F1
#
_entry.id   AF-A0A183KWM9-F1
#
_cell.length_a   1.000
_cell.length_b   1.000
_cell.length_c   1.000
_cell.angle_alpha   90.00
_cell.angle_beta   90.00
_cell.angle_gamma   90.00
#
_symmetry.space_group_name_H-M   'P 1'
#
loop_
_entity.id
_entity.type
_entity.pdbx_description
1 polymer ?
#
loop_
_entity_poly.entity_id
_entity_poly.type
_entity_poly.pdbx_seq_one_letter_code
_entity_poly.pdbx_strand_id
1 'polypeptide(L)'
;MNNSWKRPDLPSKCTFSLKQSIIESPHHHHHLHHDHHHNSIFKRNKILNHSLELIGNTPLIQLNQIVKNEGIECELLGKCEFLNIGGSIKDRIAKRMIEEAELEGKLKPGDTIIEPTSGNTGIGLALTASLKGYRCIIVMSEKMSSEKESYLRCLGAEIVRTPASANFDHPDSLFRVSEKIKNEIGPSAHIMNQYTNPYNPIAHFDETAEEILRDCTEENGQIKLDMLIVGVDPIGSILANPECQETTPYDVEGIGYDFFPTVLDTNGIDKWCKTGDHESFEMARRLIYEEGLPCGMLDVCT
;
A
#
# COMPACT_ATOMS: atom_id res chain seq x y z
N MET A 1 -27.55 13.95 14.31
CA MET A 1 -26.31 13.86 13.51
C MET A 1 -26.02 12.38 13.32
N ASN A 2 -26.39 11.81 12.17
CA ASN A 2 -26.05 10.42 11.87
C ASN A 2 -24.53 10.35 11.75
N ASN A 3 -23.90 9.62 12.67
CA ASN A 3 -22.44 9.47 12.73
C ASN A 3 -22.03 8.59 11.53
N SER A 4 -21.80 9.21 10.36
CA SER A 4 -21.46 8.56 9.08
C SER A 4 -20.00 8.08 9.01
N TRP A 5 -19.20 8.37 10.05
CA TRP A 5 -17.79 8.03 10.08
C TRP A 5 -17.59 6.52 10.20
N LYS A 6 -17.06 5.90 9.15
CA LYS A 6 -16.57 4.53 9.18
C LYS A 6 -15.21 4.50 9.86
N ARG A 7 -15.17 3.96 11.08
CA ARG A 7 -13.90 3.81 11.79
C ARG A 7 -12.96 2.87 11.03
N PRO A 8 -11.65 3.16 10.96
CA PRO A 8 -10.68 2.34 10.24
C PRO A 8 -10.32 1.04 10.97
N ASP A 9 -10.77 0.88 12.22
CA ASP A 9 -10.41 -0.19 13.14
C ASP A 9 -11.54 -1.21 13.40
N LEU A 10 -12.59 -1.17 12.59
CA LEU A 10 -13.67 -2.15 12.73
C LEU A 10 -13.18 -3.53 12.31
N PRO A 11 -13.58 -4.61 12.99
CA PRO A 11 -13.28 -5.97 12.55
C PRO A 11 -13.73 -6.20 11.12
N SER A 12 -12.88 -6.89 10.34
CA SER A 12 -13.23 -7.29 8.98
C SER A 12 -14.49 -8.13 8.95
N LYS A 13 -15.30 -7.93 7.92
CA LYS A 13 -16.47 -8.77 7.61
C LYS A 13 -16.15 -9.81 6.52
N CYS A 14 -14.91 -9.86 6.06
CA CYS A 14 -14.47 -10.84 5.08
C CYS A 14 -14.64 -12.25 5.64
N THR A 15 -15.14 -13.17 4.83
CA THR A 15 -15.35 -14.58 5.19
C THR A 15 -14.32 -15.50 4.55
N PHE A 16 -13.23 -14.94 4.02
CA PHE A 16 -12.17 -15.69 3.35
C PHE A 16 -11.62 -16.80 4.24
N SER A 17 -11.31 -17.94 3.63
CA SER A 17 -10.55 -19.01 4.27
C SER A 17 -9.66 -19.70 3.25
N LEU A 18 -8.51 -20.23 3.70
CA LEU A 18 -7.54 -20.92 2.84
C LEU A 18 -8.09 -22.13 2.06
N LYS A 19 -9.25 -22.66 2.46
CA LYS A 19 -9.90 -23.81 1.80
C LYS A 19 -10.94 -23.39 0.75
N GLN A 20 -11.25 -22.10 0.68
CA GLN A 20 -12.28 -21.58 -0.20
C GLN A 20 -11.75 -21.44 -1.63
N SER A 21 -12.57 -21.79 -2.62
CA SER A 21 -12.22 -21.53 -4.02
C SER A 21 -12.30 -20.03 -4.32
N ILE A 22 -11.35 -19.50 -5.08
CA ILE A 22 -11.33 -18.10 -5.49
C ILE A 22 -12.57 -17.71 -6.32
N ILE A 23 -13.20 -18.66 -7.00
CA ILE A 23 -14.43 -18.45 -7.78
C ILE A 23 -15.62 -18.09 -6.87
N GLU A 24 -15.55 -18.44 -5.58
CA GLU A 24 -16.56 -18.08 -4.58
C GLU A 24 -16.31 -16.69 -3.98
N SER A 25 -15.19 -16.04 -4.32
CA SER A 25 -14.91 -14.67 -3.86
C SER A 25 -15.97 -13.71 -4.40
N PRO A 26 -16.56 -12.86 -3.55
CA PRO A 26 -17.51 -11.84 -4.01
C PRO A 26 -16.81 -10.63 -4.65
N HIS A 27 -15.47 -10.60 -4.64
CA HIS A 27 -14.68 -9.50 -5.13
C HIS A 27 -14.32 -9.68 -6.60
N HIS A 28 -14.18 -8.57 -7.32
CA HIS A 28 -13.62 -8.60 -8.66
C HIS A 28 -12.13 -8.95 -8.59
N HIS A 29 -11.70 -9.96 -9.37
CA HIS A 29 -10.31 -10.43 -9.46
C HIS A 29 -9.82 -10.36 -10.90
N HIS A 30 -8.70 -9.67 -11.14
CA HIS A 30 -8.19 -9.42 -12.50
C HIS A 30 -7.85 -10.71 -13.27
N HIS A 31 -7.34 -11.73 -12.59
CA HIS A 31 -6.90 -12.98 -13.21
C HIS A 31 -8.04 -13.97 -13.52
N LEU A 32 -9.24 -13.78 -12.96
CA LEU A 32 -10.39 -14.67 -13.22
C LEU A 32 -11.20 -14.31 -14.47
N HIS A 33 -11.06 -13.09 -14.98
CA HIS A 33 -11.85 -12.58 -16.10
C HIS A 33 -11.08 -12.54 -17.44
N HIS A 34 -9.80 -12.94 -17.45
CA HIS A 34 -9.02 -13.06 -18.68
C HIS A 34 -8.97 -14.53 -19.13
N ASP A 35 -9.80 -14.84 -20.12
CA ASP A 35 -9.77 -16.11 -20.86
C ASP A 35 -8.36 -16.36 -21.42
N HIS A 36 -7.76 -17.45 -20.95
CA HIS A 36 -6.58 -18.12 -21.50
C HIS A 36 -5.25 -17.34 -21.46
N HIS A 37 -4.33 -17.86 -20.63
CA HIS A 37 -2.92 -17.49 -20.42
C HIS A 37 -2.68 -16.52 -19.26
N HIS A 38 -2.41 -17.06 -18.06
CA HIS A 38 -1.84 -16.35 -16.89
C HIS A 38 -0.62 -15.49 -17.25
N ASN A 39 0.12 -15.81 -18.32
CA ASN A 39 1.25 -15.01 -18.78
C ASN A 39 0.87 -13.69 -19.49
N SER A 40 -0.40 -13.46 -19.83
CA SER A 40 -0.82 -12.26 -20.56
C SER A 40 -0.92 -11.01 -19.68
N ILE A 41 -1.33 -11.15 -18.41
CA ILE A 41 -1.55 -10.02 -17.48
C ILE A 41 -0.25 -9.29 -17.12
N PHE A 42 0.89 -9.97 -17.24
CA PHE A 42 2.21 -9.41 -16.92
C PHE A 42 2.98 -8.88 -18.12
N LYS A 43 2.42 -9.02 -19.32
CA LYS A 43 3.09 -8.58 -20.55
C LYS A 43 2.82 -7.10 -20.78
N ARG A 44 3.84 -6.27 -20.58
CA ARG A 44 3.78 -4.85 -20.96
C ARG A 44 3.81 -4.68 -22.47
N ASN A 45 3.03 -3.72 -22.97
CA ASN A 45 3.09 -3.30 -24.37
C ASN A 45 4.44 -2.65 -24.70
N LYS A 46 4.87 -2.74 -25.96
CA LYS A 46 6.10 -2.08 -26.43
C LYS A 46 5.99 -0.55 -26.36
N ILE A 47 4.79 -0.03 -26.59
CA ILE A 47 4.44 1.39 -26.47
C ILE A 47 3.26 1.45 -25.50
N LEU A 48 3.43 2.17 -24.40
CA LEU A 48 2.41 2.33 -23.36
C LEU A 48 1.49 3.51 -23.74
N ASN A 49 0.20 3.41 -23.43
CA ASN A 49 -0.74 4.50 -23.70
C ASN A 49 -0.62 5.62 -22.67
N HIS A 50 -0.29 5.27 -21.43
CA HIS A 50 -0.05 6.22 -20.34
C HIS A 50 0.85 5.62 -19.25
N SER A 51 1.35 6.47 -18.36
CA SER A 51 2.33 6.09 -17.35
C SER A 51 1.79 5.13 -16.27
N LEU A 52 0.48 5.04 -16.03
CA LEU A 52 -0.09 4.05 -15.08
C LEU A 52 0.13 2.59 -15.53
N GLU A 53 0.47 2.34 -16.79
CA GLU A 53 0.86 0.99 -17.26
C GLU A 53 2.24 0.56 -16.74
N LEU A 54 2.99 1.47 -16.10
CA LEU A 54 4.24 1.18 -15.39
C LEU A 54 4.01 0.75 -13.93
N ILE A 55 2.77 0.81 -13.43
CA ILE A 55 2.42 0.29 -12.10
C ILE A 55 2.33 -1.24 -12.19
N GLY A 56 2.99 -1.93 -11.26
CA GLY A 56 3.11 -3.38 -11.24
C GLY A 56 4.21 -3.91 -12.12
N ASN A 57 4.38 -5.23 -12.19
CA ASN A 57 5.49 -5.91 -12.85
C ASN A 57 6.87 -5.37 -12.42
N THR A 58 7.05 -5.17 -11.12
CA THR A 58 8.30 -4.66 -10.53
C THR A 58 9.33 -5.79 -10.46
N PRO A 59 10.64 -5.49 -10.51
CA PRO A 59 11.65 -6.53 -10.54
C PRO A 59 11.87 -7.16 -9.15
N LEU A 60 12.19 -8.45 -9.15
CA LEU A 60 12.76 -9.17 -8.03
C LEU A 60 14.28 -9.20 -8.20
N ILE A 61 15.02 -8.53 -7.32
CA ILE A 61 16.48 -8.33 -7.46
C ILE A 61 17.21 -9.08 -6.34
N GLN A 62 18.23 -9.86 -6.70
CA GLN A 62 19.06 -10.56 -5.74
C GLN A 62 20.00 -9.61 -4.98
N LEU A 63 20.00 -9.71 -3.64
CA LEU A 63 20.90 -8.97 -2.75
C LEU A 63 22.19 -9.77 -2.56
N ASN A 64 23.30 -9.29 -3.09
CA ASN A 64 24.55 -10.07 -3.16
C ASN A 64 25.57 -9.65 -2.08
N GLN A 65 25.75 -8.35 -1.89
CA GLN A 65 26.75 -7.81 -0.95
C GLN A 65 26.29 -7.98 0.49
N ILE A 66 25.03 -7.69 0.80
CA ILE A 66 24.47 -7.84 2.15
C ILE A 66 24.54 -9.30 2.57
N VAL A 67 24.11 -10.23 1.71
CA VAL A 67 24.17 -11.68 1.98
C VAL A 67 25.59 -12.12 2.32
N LYS A 68 26.56 -11.69 1.52
CA LYS A 68 27.98 -12.00 1.75
C LYS A 68 28.52 -11.37 3.03
N ASN A 69 28.17 -10.11 3.32
CA ASN A 69 28.69 -9.36 4.46
C ASN A 69 28.10 -9.87 5.80
N GLU A 70 26.84 -10.31 5.78
CA GLU A 70 26.15 -10.87 6.95
C GLU A 70 26.34 -12.39 7.12
N GLY A 71 27.01 -13.05 6.17
CA GLY A 71 27.18 -14.51 6.18
C GLY A 71 25.87 -15.27 6.05
N ILE A 72 24.89 -14.72 5.33
CA ILE A 72 23.61 -15.36 5.05
C ILE A 72 23.84 -16.48 4.03
N GLU A 73 23.35 -17.68 4.34
CA GLU A 73 23.53 -18.86 3.47
C GLU A 73 22.43 -19.01 2.41
N CYS A 74 21.25 -18.41 2.65
CA CYS A 74 20.14 -18.48 1.71
C CYS A 74 20.20 -17.38 0.64
N GLU A 75 19.49 -17.63 -0.45
CA GLU A 75 19.21 -16.61 -1.46
C GLU A 75 18.28 -15.54 -0.86
N LEU A 76 18.67 -14.27 -0.99
CA LEU A 76 17.88 -13.13 -0.54
C LEU A 76 17.53 -12.26 -1.75
N LEU A 77 16.24 -12.00 -1.93
CA LEU A 77 15.69 -11.26 -3.06
C LEU A 77 14.87 -10.07 -2.55
N GLY A 78 15.03 -8.89 -3.15
CA GLY A 78 14.25 -7.69 -2.89
C GLY A 78 13.23 -7.42 -4.00
N LYS A 79 11.94 -7.41 -3.67
CA LYS A 79 10.87 -7.01 -4.59
C LYS A 79 10.80 -5.48 -4.65
N CYS A 80 11.34 -4.90 -5.71
CA CYS A 80 11.66 -3.47 -5.76
C CYS A 80 10.45 -2.60 -6.14
N GLU A 81 9.50 -2.43 -5.21
CA GLU A 81 8.27 -1.66 -5.41
C GLU A 81 8.47 -0.15 -5.52
N PHE A 82 9.62 0.38 -5.10
CA PHE A 82 10.01 1.77 -5.36
C PHE A 82 10.21 2.10 -6.84
N LEU A 83 10.23 1.08 -7.72
CA LEU A 83 10.32 1.24 -9.17
C LEU A 83 8.94 1.37 -9.86
N ASN A 84 7.85 1.37 -9.11
CA ASN A 84 6.58 1.88 -9.64
C ASN A 84 6.71 3.37 -9.99
N ILE A 85 5.87 3.86 -10.90
CA ILE A 85 6.01 5.21 -11.47
C ILE A 85 5.82 6.36 -10.46
N GLY A 86 4.99 6.17 -9.43
CA GLY A 86 4.85 7.10 -8.30
C GLY A 86 5.87 6.85 -7.19
N GLY A 87 6.74 5.84 -7.35
CA GLY A 87 7.88 5.57 -6.49
C GLY A 87 7.59 4.68 -5.29
N SER A 88 6.44 3.98 -5.24
CA SER A 88 6.15 3.09 -4.10
C SER A 88 5.14 1.98 -4.41
N ILE A 89 5.06 1.00 -3.52
CA ILE A 89 4.04 -0.07 -3.52
C ILE A 89 2.60 0.46 -3.52
N LYS A 90 2.37 1.68 -3.00
CA LYS A 90 1.02 2.24 -2.84
C LYS A 90 0.40 2.68 -4.17
N ASP A 91 1.19 2.76 -5.24
CA ASP A 91 0.68 3.03 -6.58
C ASP A 91 -0.30 1.94 -7.04
N ARG A 92 -0.03 0.68 -6.65
CA ARG A 92 -0.90 -0.46 -6.95
C ARG A 92 -2.29 -0.28 -6.38
N ILE A 93 -2.37 0.00 -5.08
CA ILE A 93 -3.64 0.12 -4.38
C ILE A 93 -4.39 1.38 -4.82
N ALA A 94 -3.67 2.47 -5.11
CA ALA A 94 -4.28 3.70 -5.58
C ALA A 94 -4.97 3.50 -6.93
N LYS A 95 -4.25 2.90 -7.89
CA LYS A 95 -4.80 2.54 -9.20
C LYS A 95 -6.00 1.60 -9.04
N ARG A 96 -5.81 0.49 -8.30
CA ARG A 96 -6.86 -0.54 -8.14
C ARG A 96 -8.12 0.02 -7.49
N MET A 97 -8.00 0.79 -6.40
CA MET A 97 -9.17 1.36 -5.73
C MET A 97 -9.95 2.32 -6.64
N ILE A 98 -9.27 3.13 -7.48
CA ILE A 98 -9.92 4.04 -8.43
C ILE A 98 -10.62 3.25 -9.54
N GLU A 99 -9.94 2.30 -10.17
CA GLU A 99 -10.51 1.50 -11.27
C GLU A 99 -11.73 0.69 -10.83
N GLU A 100 -11.71 0.15 -9.62
CA GLU A 100 -12.86 -0.57 -9.06
C GLU A 100 -14.02 0.38 -8.72
N ALA A 101 -13.73 1.56 -8.19
CA ALA A 101 -14.77 2.56 -7.94
C ALA A 101 -15.41 3.08 -9.24
N GLU A 102 -14.64 3.17 -10.32
CA GLU A 102 -15.14 3.45 -11.68
C GLU A 102 -16.03 2.31 -12.19
N LEU A 103 -15.56 1.07 -12.07
CA LEU A 103 -16.27 -0.14 -12.51
C LEU A 103 -17.61 -0.32 -11.79
N GLU A 104 -17.65 -0.06 -10.49
CA GLU A 104 -18.85 -0.10 -9.66
C GLU A 104 -19.78 1.12 -9.89
N GLY A 105 -19.37 2.10 -10.71
CA GLY A 105 -20.13 3.32 -10.99
C GLY A 105 -20.22 4.31 -9.82
N LYS A 106 -19.42 4.08 -8.77
CA LYS A 106 -19.33 4.94 -7.57
C LYS A 106 -18.60 6.24 -7.88
N LEU A 107 -17.52 6.16 -8.66
CA LEU A 107 -16.72 7.31 -9.10
C LEU A 107 -17.11 7.70 -10.54
N LYS A 108 -17.41 8.98 -10.76
CA LYS A 108 -17.85 9.52 -12.06
C LYS A 108 -16.85 10.56 -12.58
N PRO A 109 -16.72 10.75 -13.91
CA PRO A 109 -15.77 11.71 -14.48
C PRO A 109 -15.88 13.10 -13.85
N GLY A 110 -14.74 13.64 -13.38
CA GLY A 110 -14.68 14.94 -12.71
C GLY A 110 -15.02 14.94 -11.22
N ASP A 111 -15.37 13.79 -10.62
CA ASP A 111 -15.55 13.65 -9.18
C ASP A 111 -14.25 13.97 -8.41
N THR A 112 -14.40 14.16 -7.09
CA THR A 112 -13.30 14.47 -6.18
C THR A 112 -12.91 13.25 -5.37
N ILE A 113 -11.62 12.92 -5.39
CA ILE A 113 -10.99 11.91 -4.55
C ILE A 113 -10.41 12.59 -3.31
N ILE A 114 -10.69 12.04 -2.14
CA ILE A 114 -10.14 12.45 -0.85
C ILE A 114 -9.41 11.26 -0.24
N GLU A 115 -8.23 11.44 0.32
CA GLU A 115 -7.57 10.36 1.07
C GLU A 115 -6.87 10.83 2.34
N PRO A 116 -7.18 10.22 3.50
CA PRO A 116 -6.36 10.32 4.70
C PRO A 116 -5.12 9.43 4.59
N THR A 117 -3.92 10.02 4.55
CA THR A 117 -2.69 9.24 4.31
C THR A 117 -1.41 9.91 4.82
N SER A 118 -0.41 9.08 5.14
CA SER A 118 0.96 9.46 5.48
C SER A 118 1.85 9.73 4.25
N GLY A 119 1.31 9.63 3.04
CA GLY A 119 1.92 10.23 1.84
C GLY A 119 1.88 9.35 0.59
N ASN A 120 2.44 8.14 0.65
CA ASN A 120 2.66 7.32 -0.55
C ASN A 120 1.36 6.94 -1.26
N THR A 121 0.32 6.55 -0.51
CA THR A 121 -1.02 6.34 -1.09
C THR A 121 -1.58 7.61 -1.71
N GLY A 122 -1.30 8.76 -1.11
CA GLY A 122 -1.69 10.07 -1.66
C GLY A 122 -0.99 10.35 -2.99
N ILE A 123 0.30 10.02 -3.12
CA ILE A 123 1.06 10.17 -4.36
C ILE A 123 0.47 9.28 -5.46
N GLY A 124 0.25 8.00 -5.17
CA GLY A 124 -0.36 7.08 -6.14
C GLY A 124 -1.76 7.53 -6.57
N LEU A 125 -2.57 8.03 -5.64
CA LEU A 125 -3.92 8.54 -5.92
C LEU A 125 -3.87 9.83 -6.72
N ALA A 126 -3.00 10.78 -6.36
CA ALA A 126 -2.83 12.04 -7.09
C ALA A 126 -2.34 11.81 -8.53
N LEU A 127 -1.37 10.91 -8.71
CA LEU A 127 -0.88 10.53 -10.04
C LEU A 127 -2.02 9.94 -10.88
N THR A 128 -2.75 8.97 -10.33
CA THR A 128 -3.87 8.31 -11.01
C THR A 128 -5.01 9.29 -11.31
N ALA A 129 -5.36 10.15 -10.35
CA ALA A 129 -6.37 11.18 -10.47
C ALA A 129 -6.03 12.19 -11.57
N SER A 130 -4.76 12.63 -11.65
CA SER A 130 -4.31 13.60 -12.66
C SER A 130 -4.48 13.09 -14.08
N LEU A 131 -4.27 11.79 -14.32
CA LEU A 131 -4.40 11.16 -15.63
C LEU A 131 -5.84 10.80 -16.00
N LYS A 132 -6.68 10.49 -14.99
CA LYS A 132 -8.10 10.14 -15.18
C LYS A 132 -9.05 11.34 -15.07
N GLY A 133 -8.55 12.52 -14.73
CA GLY A 133 -9.32 13.76 -14.68
C GLY A 133 -10.15 13.94 -13.40
N TYR A 134 -9.67 13.43 -12.27
CA TYR A 134 -10.30 13.64 -10.96
C TYR A 134 -9.62 14.77 -10.20
N ARG A 135 -10.41 15.53 -9.43
CA ARG A 135 -9.84 16.44 -8.42
C ARG A 135 -9.32 15.58 -7.26
N CYS A 136 -8.14 15.87 -6.73
CA CYS A 136 -7.55 15.09 -5.65
C CYS A 136 -7.23 15.98 -4.44
N ILE A 137 -7.70 15.57 -3.25
CA ILE A 137 -7.45 16.23 -1.97
C ILE A 137 -6.80 15.24 -1.01
N ILE A 138 -5.57 15.52 -0.59
CA ILE A 138 -4.82 14.68 0.34
C ILE A 138 -4.84 15.31 1.73
N VAL A 139 -5.30 14.54 2.72
CA VAL A 139 -5.32 14.94 4.12
C VAL A 139 -4.17 14.22 4.83
N MET A 140 -3.17 14.97 5.29
CA MET A 140 -1.95 14.41 5.89
C MET A 140 -1.56 15.14 7.19
N SER A 141 -0.83 14.45 8.06
CA SER A 141 -0.29 15.06 9.28
C SER A 141 0.79 16.10 8.99
N GLU A 142 0.93 17.10 9.86
CA GLU A 142 2.03 18.09 9.85
C GLU A 142 3.42 17.46 9.99
N LYS A 143 3.54 16.24 10.55
CA LYS A 143 4.83 15.53 10.66
C LYS A 143 5.40 15.12 9.29
N MET A 144 4.55 14.96 8.28
CA MET A 144 4.96 14.38 6.98
C MET A 144 5.85 15.34 6.18
N SER A 145 6.87 14.80 5.51
CA SER A 145 7.93 15.52 4.83
C SER A 145 7.47 16.57 3.81
N SER A 146 8.30 17.61 3.62
CA SER A 146 8.05 18.70 2.67
C SER A 146 8.16 18.25 1.21
N GLU A 147 8.95 17.20 0.98
CA GLU A 147 9.21 16.55 -0.30
C GLU A 147 7.94 15.89 -0.83
N LYS A 148 7.21 15.19 0.05
CA LYS A 148 5.91 14.59 -0.27
C LYS A 148 4.88 15.65 -0.65
N GLU A 149 4.80 16.74 0.12
CA GLU A 149 3.90 17.85 -0.21
C GLU A 149 4.27 18.49 -1.55
N SER A 150 5.54 18.74 -1.79
CA SER A 150 6.02 19.32 -3.06
C SER A 150 5.64 18.42 -4.24
N TYR A 151 5.84 17.11 -4.11
CA TYR A 151 5.52 16.15 -5.17
C TYR A 151 4.00 16.06 -5.42
N LEU A 152 3.19 16.02 -4.35
CA LEU A 152 1.73 16.02 -4.45
C LEU A 152 1.19 17.29 -5.13
N ARG A 153 1.74 18.46 -4.81
CA ARG A 153 1.37 19.72 -5.49
C ARG A 153 1.75 19.70 -6.97
N CYS A 154 2.90 19.13 -7.33
CA CYS A 154 3.29 18.94 -8.74
C CYS A 154 2.32 18.02 -9.49
N LEU A 155 1.74 17.02 -8.82
CA LEU A 155 0.70 16.14 -9.37
C LEU A 155 -0.70 16.81 -9.42
N GLY A 156 -0.81 18.06 -8.96
CA GLY A 156 -2.08 18.81 -8.95
C GLY A 156 -3.00 18.49 -7.78
N ALA A 157 -2.51 17.81 -6.73
CA ALA A 157 -3.30 17.55 -5.54
C ALA A 157 -3.40 18.78 -4.63
N GLU A 158 -4.57 18.98 -4.04
CA GLU A 158 -4.78 19.89 -2.93
C GLU A 158 -4.38 19.20 -1.63
N ILE A 159 -3.80 19.94 -0.70
CA ILE A 159 -3.26 19.39 0.56
C ILE A 159 -3.93 20.09 1.74
N VAL A 160 -4.42 19.27 2.67
CA VAL A 160 -4.93 19.70 3.97
C VAL A 160 -4.07 19.07 5.06
N ARG A 161 -3.51 19.90 5.93
CA ARG A 161 -2.68 19.45 7.06
C ARG A 161 -3.53 19.24 8.32
N THR A 162 -3.22 18.22 9.09
CA THR A 162 -3.82 17.97 10.42
C THR A 162 -2.76 17.90 11.52
N PRO A 163 -3.10 18.24 12.77
CA PRO A 163 -2.14 18.18 13.88
C PRO A 163 -1.53 16.78 14.04
N ALA A 164 -0.21 16.72 14.26
CA ALA A 164 0.49 15.44 14.39
C ALA A 164 0.15 14.67 15.67
N SER A 165 -0.33 15.36 16.71
CA SER A 165 -0.71 14.77 18.00
C SER A 165 -2.15 14.24 18.04
N ALA A 166 -2.91 14.37 16.95
CA ALA A 166 -4.31 13.93 16.92
C ALA A 166 -4.39 12.41 16.70
N ASN A 167 -4.85 11.69 17.73
CA ASN A 167 -5.19 10.26 17.62
C ASN A 167 -6.25 10.03 16.53
N PHE A 168 -6.36 8.81 16.02
CA PHE A 168 -7.21 8.49 14.87
C PHE A 168 -8.70 8.86 15.05
N ASP A 169 -9.23 8.86 16.28
CA ASP A 169 -10.61 9.19 16.60
C ASP A 169 -10.85 10.64 17.03
N HIS A 170 -9.80 11.44 17.16
CA HIS A 170 -9.88 12.86 17.48
C HIS A 170 -10.61 13.63 16.36
N PRO A 171 -11.45 14.65 16.67
CA PRO A 171 -12.17 15.43 15.65
C PRO A 171 -11.31 16.10 14.57
N ASP A 172 -10.03 16.31 14.87
CA ASP A 172 -9.03 16.91 13.97
C ASP A 172 -8.05 15.87 13.41
N SER A 173 -8.35 14.58 13.56
CA SER A 173 -7.60 13.52 12.92
C SER A 173 -7.78 13.56 11.40
N LEU A 174 -6.80 12.99 10.68
CA LEU A 174 -6.84 12.81 9.23
C LEU A 174 -8.16 12.18 8.73
N PHE A 175 -8.72 11.24 9.50
CA PHE A 175 -10.00 10.60 9.17
C PHE A 175 -11.18 11.55 9.31
N ARG A 176 -11.27 12.27 10.43
CA ARG A 176 -12.40 13.15 10.73
C ARG A 176 -12.37 14.41 9.86
N VAL A 177 -11.19 14.93 9.54
CA VAL A 177 -11.02 16.04 8.59
C VAL A 177 -11.40 15.63 7.18
N SER A 178 -10.99 14.44 6.71
CA SER A 178 -11.44 13.90 5.42
C SER A 178 -12.97 13.83 5.31
N GLU A 179 -13.65 13.37 6.36
CA GLU A 179 -15.12 13.32 6.41
C GLU A 179 -15.75 14.72 6.41
N LYS A 180 -15.18 15.70 7.11
CA LYS A 180 -15.66 17.10 7.07
C LYS A 180 -15.60 17.63 5.64
N ILE A 181 -14.46 17.49 4.96
CA ILE A 181 -14.26 17.93 3.57
C ILE A 181 -15.24 17.23 2.63
N LYS A 182 -15.42 15.90 2.77
CA LYS A 182 -16.39 15.15 1.98
C LYS A 182 -17.81 15.69 2.16
N ASN A 183 -18.23 15.96 3.39
CA ASN A 183 -19.57 16.48 3.67
C ASN A 183 -19.78 17.90 3.13
N GLU A 184 -18.73 18.72 3.08
CA GLU A 184 -18.76 20.07 2.51
C GLU A 184 -18.87 20.05 0.97
N ILE A 185 -18.13 19.15 0.29
CA ILE A 185 -18.19 19.01 -1.17
C ILE A 185 -19.47 18.30 -1.61
N GLY A 186 -19.93 17.30 -0.85
CA GLY A 186 -21.16 16.58 -1.11
C GLY A 186 -20.97 15.29 -1.94
N PRO A 187 -22.00 14.85 -2.69
CA PRO A 187 -22.05 13.52 -3.28
C PRO A 187 -20.97 13.18 -4.33
N SER A 188 -20.32 14.18 -4.91
CA SER A 188 -19.22 13.99 -5.86
C SER A 188 -17.86 13.79 -5.19
N ALA A 189 -17.79 13.79 -3.85
CA ALA A 189 -16.57 13.53 -3.11
C ALA A 189 -16.53 12.13 -2.50
N HIS A 190 -15.43 11.43 -2.73
CA HIS A 190 -15.23 10.04 -2.35
C HIS A 190 -13.96 9.89 -1.55
N ILE A 191 -14.06 9.28 -0.37
CA ILE A 191 -12.88 8.88 0.40
C ILE A 191 -12.55 7.45 0.01
N MET A 192 -11.35 7.23 -0.57
CA MET A 192 -10.97 5.89 -1.07
C MET A 192 -10.75 4.90 0.07
N ASN A 193 -10.24 5.39 1.20
CA ASN A 193 -10.13 4.72 2.48
C ASN A 193 -9.33 3.41 2.42
N GLN A 194 -8.01 3.53 2.24
CA GLN A 194 -7.09 2.39 2.19
C GLN A 194 -7.19 1.42 3.39
N TYR A 195 -7.71 1.87 4.53
CA TYR A 195 -7.79 1.09 5.78
C TYR A 195 -8.96 0.10 5.81
N THR A 196 -9.97 0.32 4.96
CA THR A 196 -11.20 -0.49 4.94
C THR A 196 -11.59 -0.97 3.54
N ASN A 197 -10.97 -0.42 2.49
CA ASN A 197 -11.25 -0.78 1.11
C ASN A 197 -10.64 -2.16 0.78
N PRO A 198 -11.45 -3.16 0.41
CA PRO A 198 -10.95 -4.52 0.13
C PRO A 198 -9.99 -4.54 -1.07
N TYR A 199 -10.05 -3.55 -1.94
CA TYR A 199 -9.18 -3.47 -3.10
C TYR A 199 -7.75 -3.00 -2.79
N ASN A 200 -7.47 -2.62 -1.55
CA ASN A 200 -6.10 -2.51 -1.06
C ASN A 200 -5.43 -3.91 -0.99
N PRO A 201 -5.84 -4.84 -0.11
CA PRO A 201 -5.23 -6.16 -0.06
C PRO A 201 -5.43 -6.99 -1.34
N ILE A 202 -6.55 -6.82 -2.06
CA ILE A 202 -6.79 -7.56 -3.31
C ILE A 202 -5.83 -7.13 -4.43
N ALA A 203 -5.37 -5.86 -4.48
CA ALA A 203 -4.34 -5.48 -5.44
C ALA A 203 -3.06 -6.31 -5.25
N HIS A 204 -2.68 -6.58 -4.00
CA HIS A 204 -1.51 -7.39 -3.69
C HIS A 204 -1.75 -8.88 -3.91
N PHE A 205 -2.96 -9.37 -3.61
CA PHE A 205 -3.36 -10.74 -3.90
C PHE A 205 -3.34 -11.03 -5.41
N ASP A 206 -3.94 -10.15 -6.22
CA ASP A 206 -4.09 -10.35 -7.67
C ASP A 206 -2.81 -10.09 -8.47
N GLU A 207 -1.93 -9.22 -7.97
CA GLU A 207 -0.78 -8.75 -8.75
C GLU A 207 0.53 -9.03 -8.02
N THR A 208 0.77 -8.44 -6.85
CA THR A 208 2.08 -8.54 -6.18
C THR A 208 2.47 -9.98 -5.85
N ALA A 209 1.54 -10.77 -5.30
CA ALA A 209 1.76 -12.17 -4.97
C ALA A 209 1.97 -13.02 -6.24
N GLU A 210 1.14 -12.84 -7.25
CA GLU A 210 1.25 -13.55 -8.53
C GLU A 210 2.56 -13.22 -9.27
N GLU A 211 3.03 -11.97 -9.20
CA GLU A 211 4.35 -11.60 -9.73
C GLU A 211 5.49 -12.32 -9.02
N ILE A 212 5.43 -12.41 -7.68
CA ILE A 212 6.44 -13.14 -6.90
C ILE A 212 6.41 -14.63 -7.25
N LEU A 213 5.22 -15.23 -7.31
CA LEU A 213 5.07 -16.64 -7.69
C LEU A 213 5.64 -16.90 -9.09
N ARG A 214 5.28 -16.05 -10.06
CA ARG A 214 5.82 -16.10 -11.43
C ARG A 214 7.35 -16.02 -11.45
N ASP A 215 7.92 -15.04 -10.75
CA ASP A 215 9.36 -14.80 -10.73
C ASP A 215 10.13 -15.93 -10.03
N CYS A 216 9.48 -16.64 -9.11
CA CYS A 216 10.00 -17.82 -8.41
C CYS A 216 9.58 -19.15 -9.06
N THR A 217 9.03 -19.14 -10.27
CA THR A 217 8.65 -20.36 -11.01
C THR A 217 9.73 -20.74 -12.02
N GLU A 218 10.15 -22.00 -12.02
CA GLU A 218 11.11 -22.54 -12.97
C GLU A 218 10.52 -22.69 -14.39
N GLU A 219 11.38 -22.84 -15.40
CA GLU A 219 10.96 -23.04 -16.80
C GLU A 219 10.05 -24.26 -17.00
N ASN A 220 10.17 -25.26 -16.13
CA ASN A 220 9.33 -26.47 -16.12
C ASN A 220 7.94 -26.25 -15.47
N GLY A 221 7.65 -25.05 -14.95
CA GLY A 221 6.41 -24.69 -14.26
C GLY A 221 6.37 -24.99 -12.76
N GLN A 222 7.46 -25.50 -12.17
CA GLN A 222 7.54 -25.75 -10.74
C GLN A 222 7.79 -24.46 -9.97
N ILE A 223 6.91 -24.14 -9.02
CA ILE A 223 7.10 -23.03 -8.09
C ILE A 223 8.18 -23.42 -7.08
N LYS A 224 9.28 -22.66 -7.02
CA LYS A 224 10.40 -22.85 -6.10
C LYS A 224 10.21 -21.98 -4.85
N LEU A 225 9.10 -22.20 -4.14
CA LEU A 225 8.78 -21.42 -2.94
C LEU A 225 8.10 -22.30 -1.88
N ASP A 226 8.79 -22.45 -0.75
CA ASP A 226 8.17 -22.77 0.53
C ASP A 226 8.07 -21.47 1.33
N MET A 227 6.92 -21.20 1.95
CA MET A 227 6.61 -19.87 2.49
C MET A 227 6.54 -19.84 4.02
N LEU A 228 7.18 -18.83 4.60
CA LEU A 228 6.98 -18.35 5.96
C LEU A 228 6.69 -16.85 5.87
N ILE A 229 5.61 -16.37 6.48
CA ILE A 229 5.20 -14.97 6.45
C ILE A 229 5.63 -14.29 7.75
N VAL A 230 6.56 -13.34 7.62
CA VAL A 230 7.07 -12.54 8.75
C VAL A 230 6.54 -11.12 8.64
N GLY A 231 5.70 -10.71 9.59
CA GLY A 231 5.25 -9.33 9.75
C GLY A 231 6.30 -8.50 10.49
N VAL A 232 6.57 -7.28 10.02
CA VAL A 232 7.49 -6.35 10.68
C VAL A 232 6.71 -5.13 11.15
N ASP A 233 6.95 -4.73 12.40
CA ASP A 233 6.20 -3.68 13.06
C ASP A 233 7.12 -2.77 13.88
N PRO A 234 7.12 -1.43 13.69
CA PRO A 234 8.05 -0.55 14.39
C PRO A 234 7.78 -0.52 15.90
N ILE A 235 8.82 -0.40 16.71
CA ILE A 235 8.70 -0.17 18.15
C ILE A 235 7.89 1.12 18.38
N GLY A 236 6.80 1.01 19.13
CA GLY A 236 5.82 2.09 19.30
C GLY A 236 4.49 1.87 18.57
N SER A 237 4.43 0.93 17.63
CA SER A 237 3.18 0.39 17.07
C SER A 237 2.69 -0.85 17.82
N ILE A 238 1.38 -1.14 17.71
CA ILE A 238 0.72 -2.24 18.42
C ILE A 238 0.44 -3.49 17.55
N LEU A 239 0.73 -3.45 16.24
CA LEU A 239 0.27 -4.48 15.31
C LEU A 239 0.88 -5.87 15.60
N ALA A 240 2.16 -5.92 15.99
CA ALA A 240 2.85 -7.16 16.35
C ALA A 240 2.48 -7.71 17.74
N ASN A 241 1.91 -6.88 18.61
CA ASN A 241 1.51 -7.29 19.95
C ASN A 241 0.20 -6.61 20.35
N PRO A 242 -0.95 -7.26 20.12
CA PRO A 242 -2.26 -6.71 20.48
C PRO A 242 -2.45 -6.43 21.97
N GLU A 243 -1.65 -7.05 22.84
CA GLU A 243 -1.69 -6.82 24.29
C GLU A 243 -0.96 -5.53 24.70
N CYS A 244 -0.08 -5.01 23.84
CA CYS A 244 0.64 -3.76 24.07
C CYS A 244 -0.24 -2.58 23.65
N GLN A 245 -0.70 -1.78 24.62
CA GLN A 245 -1.53 -0.60 24.37
C GLN A 245 -0.75 0.72 24.44
N GLU A 246 0.53 0.67 24.81
CA GLU A 246 1.39 1.85 24.84
C GLU A 246 2.01 2.07 23.47
N THR A 247 1.71 3.24 22.89
CA THR A 247 2.33 3.70 21.65
C THR A 247 3.37 4.77 21.94
N THR A 248 4.46 4.72 21.18
CA THR A 248 5.53 5.72 21.26
C THR A 248 5.83 6.24 19.86
N PRO A 249 6.15 7.54 19.70
CA PRO A 249 6.54 8.08 18.40
C PRO A 249 7.81 7.40 17.86
N TYR A 250 7.86 7.24 16.54
CA TYR A 250 9.02 6.78 15.77
C TYR A 250 9.14 7.59 14.47
N ASP A 251 10.32 7.63 13.87
CA ASP A 251 10.64 8.46 12.70
C ASP A 251 10.47 7.72 11.37
N VAL A 252 10.52 6.39 11.35
CA VAL A 252 10.20 5.60 10.16
C VAL A 252 8.76 5.89 9.71
N GLU A 253 8.61 6.19 8.42
CA GLU A 253 7.32 6.56 7.84
C GLU A 253 6.68 5.40 7.07
N GLY A 254 5.36 5.26 7.17
CA GLY A 254 4.56 4.37 6.31
C GLY A 254 4.23 2.98 6.87
N ILE A 255 4.73 2.65 8.06
CA ILE A 255 4.43 1.42 8.80
C ILE A 255 3.99 1.73 10.24
N GLY A 256 3.35 0.74 10.86
CA GLY A 256 2.88 0.78 12.23
C GLY A 256 1.67 1.69 12.47
N TYR A 257 0.82 1.33 13.43
CA TYR A 257 -0.38 2.06 13.80
C TYR A 257 -0.70 1.90 15.29
N ASP A 258 -1.48 2.83 15.82
CA ASP A 258 -2.11 2.81 17.14
C ASP A 258 -3.50 2.11 17.13
N PHE A 259 -3.88 1.52 15.99
CA PHE A 259 -5.10 0.74 15.79
C PHE A 259 -4.85 -0.40 14.80
N PHE A 260 -5.75 -1.39 14.75
CA PHE A 260 -5.71 -2.49 13.79
C PHE A 260 -6.57 -2.15 12.56
N PRO A 261 -6.00 -1.91 11.37
CA PRO A 261 -6.79 -1.62 10.17
C PRO A 261 -7.73 -2.77 9.81
N THR A 262 -8.96 -2.45 9.37
CA THR A 262 -9.94 -3.47 8.93
C THR A 262 -9.40 -4.41 7.85
N VAL A 263 -8.49 -3.92 6.98
CA VAL A 263 -7.87 -4.71 5.90
C VAL A 263 -6.75 -5.66 6.36
N LEU A 264 -6.26 -5.54 7.60
CA LEU A 264 -5.18 -6.39 8.12
C LEU A 264 -5.75 -7.72 8.64
N ASP A 265 -5.38 -8.83 8.00
CA ASP A 265 -5.62 -10.17 8.52
C ASP A 265 -4.34 -10.72 9.16
N THR A 266 -4.33 -10.83 10.49
CA THR A 266 -3.18 -11.32 11.25
C THR A 266 -3.05 -12.84 11.23
N ASN A 267 -4.08 -13.58 10.78
CA ASN A 267 -4.04 -15.05 10.76
C ASN A 267 -3.09 -15.60 9.69
N GLY A 268 -2.78 -14.80 8.66
CA GLY A 268 -1.82 -15.15 7.63
C GLY A 268 -0.36 -14.88 8.01
N ILE A 269 -0.07 -14.45 9.24
CA ILE A 269 1.29 -14.08 9.67
C ILE A 269 1.81 -15.16 10.63
N ASP A 270 2.90 -15.82 10.25
CA ASP A 270 3.51 -16.89 11.05
C ASP A 270 4.35 -16.33 12.21
N LYS A 271 5.01 -15.18 11.99
CA LYS A 271 5.88 -14.55 13.00
C LYS A 271 5.85 -13.04 12.87
N TRP A 272 5.99 -12.36 14.01
CA TRP A 272 6.21 -10.92 14.05
C TRP A 272 7.63 -10.58 14.50
N CYS A 273 8.18 -9.51 13.93
CA CYS A 273 9.44 -8.88 14.32
C CYS A 273 9.20 -7.41 14.63
N LYS A 274 9.76 -6.93 15.75
CA LYS A 274 9.77 -5.49 16.06
C LYS A 274 11.02 -4.85 15.50
N THR A 275 10.90 -3.64 14.99
CA THR A 275 12.07 -2.89 14.49
C THR A 275 12.16 -1.46 15.03
N GLY A 276 13.38 -0.97 15.27
CA GLY A 276 13.67 0.39 15.67
C GLY A 276 14.05 1.32 14.50
N ASP A 277 14.06 2.62 14.77
CA ASP A 277 14.46 3.63 13.79
C ASP A 277 15.92 3.45 13.34
N HIS A 278 16.86 3.29 14.28
CA HIS A 278 18.30 3.23 13.99
C HIS A 278 18.66 2.13 12.98
N GLU A 279 18.24 0.90 13.25
CA GLU A 279 18.46 -0.27 12.39
C GLU A 279 17.78 -0.13 11.02
N SER A 280 16.58 0.47 10.98
CA SER A 280 15.88 0.76 9.73
C SER A 280 16.67 1.75 8.86
N PHE A 281 17.17 2.83 9.45
CA PHE A 281 17.99 3.83 8.75
C PHE A 281 19.34 3.28 8.30
N GLU A 282 19.98 2.45 9.13
CA GLU A 282 21.24 1.82 8.81
C GLU A 282 21.10 0.87 7.61
N MET A 283 20.12 -0.04 7.65
CA MET A 283 19.90 -0.99 6.57
C MET A 283 19.46 -0.30 5.27
N ALA A 284 18.65 0.77 5.34
CA ALA A 284 18.32 1.58 4.14
C ALA A 284 19.60 2.11 3.46
N ARG A 285 20.52 2.68 4.24
CA ARG A 285 21.81 3.18 3.72
C ARG A 285 22.67 2.07 3.15
N ARG A 286 22.66 0.89 3.76
CA ARG A 286 23.38 -0.29 3.27
C ARG A 286 22.81 -0.79 1.94
N LEU A 287 21.49 -0.88 1.78
CA LEU A 287 20.87 -1.23 0.50
C LEU A 287 21.26 -0.26 -0.62
N ILE A 288 21.34 1.05 -0.31
CA ILE A 288 21.81 2.05 -1.27
C ILE A 288 23.29 1.86 -1.61
N TYR A 289 24.13 1.74 -0.59
CA TYR A 289 25.59 1.75 -0.75
C TYR A 289 26.15 0.41 -1.27
N GLU A 290 25.66 -0.70 -0.74
CA GLU A 290 26.15 -2.05 -1.01
C GLU A 290 25.46 -2.69 -2.22
N GLU A 291 24.16 -2.43 -2.42
CA GLU A 291 23.37 -3.07 -3.50
C GLU A 291 22.96 -2.11 -4.62
N GLY A 292 23.17 -0.80 -4.45
CA GLY A 292 22.78 0.20 -5.44
C GLY A 292 21.27 0.40 -5.56
N LEU A 293 20.51 0.05 -4.51
CA LEU A 293 19.05 0.16 -4.49
C LEU A 293 18.63 1.47 -3.80
N PRO A 294 18.11 2.48 -4.54
CA PRO A 294 17.72 3.79 -3.99
C PRO A 294 16.36 3.72 -3.27
N CYS A 295 16.26 2.81 -2.31
CA CYS A 295 15.05 2.51 -1.57
C CYS A 295 14.93 3.40 -0.32
N GLY A 296 13.69 3.63 0.11
CA GLY A 296 13.37 4.37 1.32
C GLY A 296 13.30 3.46 2.56
N MET A 297 13.07 4.06 3.73
CA MET A 297 12.94 3.31 4.99
C MET A 297 11.82 2.27 4.97
N LEU A 298 10.73 2.56 4.25
CA LEU A 298 9.59 1.65 4.10
C LEU A 298 10.03 0.32 3.49
N ASP A 299 10.91 0.36 2.50
CA ASP A 299 11.38 -0.79 1.72
C ASP A 299 12.35 -1.70 2.51
N VAL A 300 12.80 -1.27 3.70
CA VAL A 300 13.66 -2.05 4.61
C VAL A 300 12.84 -2.95 5.52
N CYS A 301 11.63 -2.50 5.86
CA CYS A 301 10.80 -3.14 6.87
C CYS A 301 9.68 -4.00 6.25
N THR A 302 9.28 -3.76 5.00
CA THR A 302 8.18 -4.47 4.32
C THR A 302 8.67 -5.32 3.18
#